data_AF-A0A920JBY6-F1
#
_entry.id   AF-A0A920JBY6-F1
#
_cell.length_a   1.000
_cell.length_b   1.000
_cell.length_c   1.000
_cell.angle_alpha   90.00
_cell.angle_beta   90.00
_cell.angle_gamma   90.00
#
_symmetry.space_group_name_H-M   'P 1'
#
loop_
_entity.id
_entity.type
_entity.pdbx_description
1 polymer ?
#
loop_
_entity_poly.entity_id
_entity_poly.type
_entity_poly.pdbx_seq_one_letter_code
_entity_poly.pdbx_strand_id
1 'polypeptide(L)'
;MSNYGIIGWPLEKTYSPIIQNYLFNMNNLDSKYQPFKIENLTTESVDTLIADLNGFNITIPHKEKILNLDIDFTIDEHVQKIGSTNTVKRTDDKIELFNTDFEGFTLFLKKIGYDLNKKNILILGKWWKFQSN
;
A
#
# COMPACT_ATOMS: atom_id res chain seq x y z
N MET A 1 2.10 21.46 6.16
CA MET A 1 2.88 20.39 5.53
C MET A 1 2.37 19.02 5.96
N SER A 2 1.93 18.21 5.00
CA SER A 2 1.53 16.81 5.22
C SER A 2 2.71 15.85 4.96
N ASN A 3 2.81 14.79 5.76
CA ASN A 3 3.91 13.84 5.68
C ASN A 3 3.41 12.47 5.21
N TYR A 4 4.07 11.91 4.20
CA TYR A 4 3.76 10.60 3.64
C TYR A 4 5.02 9.75 3.52
N GLY A 5 4.85 8.45 3.28
CA GLY A 5 5.99 7.59 3.04
C GLY A 5 5.69 6.23 2.46
N ILE A 6 6.76 5.44 2.30
CA ILE A 6 6.69 4.02 1.94
C ILE A 6 7.46 3.19 2.96
N ILE A 7 6.85 2.11 3.43
CA ILE A 7 7.45 1.14 4.35
C ILE A 7 7.69 -0.18 3.64
N GLY A 8 8.83 -0.82 3.91
CA GLY A 8 9.18 -2.12 3.37
C GLY A 8 10.61 -2.53 3.70
N TRP A 9 10.99 -3.71 3.22
CA TRP A 9 12.36 -4.22 3.33
C TRP A 9 12.69 -5.24 2.23
N PRO A 10 13.82 -5.10 1.51
CA PRO A 10 14.64 -3.89 1.40
C PRO A 10 13.93 -2.81 0.56
N LEU A 11 14.17 -1.52 0.84
CA LEU A 11 13.62 -0.38 0.05
C LEU A 11 14.64 0.29 -0.89
N GLU A 12 15.68 -0.42 -1.31
CA GLU A 12 16.77 0.19 -2.08
C GLU A 12 16.39 0.60 -3.50
N LYS A 13 15.37 -0.05 -4.09
CA LYS A 13 14.98 0.13 -5.50
C LYS A 13 13.58 0.74 -5.67
N THR A 14 13.10 1.52 -4.70
CA THR A 14 11.78 2.14 -4.79
C THR A 14 11.83 3.49 -5.51
N TYR A 15 10.99 3.63 -6.54
CA TYR A 15 10.75 4.92 -7.22
C TYR A 15 9.63 5.73 -6.58
N SER A 16 8.89 5.18 -5.60
CA SER A 16 7.73 5.85 -5.00
C SER A 16 8.04 7.24 -4.46
N PRO A 17 9.16 7.49 -3.75
CA PRO A 17 9.49 8.86 -3.31
C PRO A 17 9.70 9.84 -4.45
N ILE A 18 10.31 9.40 -5.56
CA ILE A 18 10.53 10.27 -6.74
C ILE A 18 9.17 10.63 -7.36
N ILE A 19 8.33 9.61 -7.60
CA ILE A 19 7.02 9.79 -8.25
C ILE A 19 6.11 10.68 -7.38
N GLN A 20 5.98 10.37 -6.09
CA GLN A 20 5.04 11.06 -5.21
C GLN A 20 5.45 12.50 -4.94
N ASN A 21 6.73 12.78 -4.67
CA ASN A 21 7.18 14.16 -4.49
C ASN A 21 7.04 14.98 -5.78
N TYR A 22 7.26 14.37 -6.96
CA TYR A 22 7.01 15.02 -8.23
C TYR A 22 5.52 15.38 -8.40
N LEU A 23 4.61 14.44 -8.09
CA LEU A 23 3.16 14.69 -8.15
C LEU A 23 2.71 15.75 -7.13
N PHE A 24 3.26 15.77 -5.92
CA PHE A 24 2.95 16.82 -4.94
C PHE A 24 3.36 18.20 -5.43
N ASN A 25 4.57 18.32 -5.97
CA ASN A 25 5.07 19.57 -6.55
C ASN A 25 4.19 20.04 -7.72
N MET A 26 3.89 19.15 -8.68
CA MET A 26 3.03 19.46 -9.83
C MET A 26 1.65 19.98 -9.43
N ASN A 27 1.12 19.53 -8.29
CA ASN A 27 -0.21 19.90 -7.80
C ASN A 27 -0.16 21.01 -6.73
N ASN A 28 0.99 21.66 -6.50
CA ASN A 28 1.20 22.68 -5.47
C ASN A 28 0.75 22.22 -4.06
N LEU A 29 1.00 20.96 -3.73
CA LEU A 29 0.69 20.39 -2.42
C LEU A 29 1.91 20.52 -1.50
N ASP A 30 1.74 21.18 -0.35
CA ASP A 30 2.75 21.27 0.71
C ASP A 30 2.87 19.91 1.44
N SER A 31 3.53 18.96 0.78
CA SER A 31 3.63 17.56 1.19
C SER A 31 5.00 16.99 0.89
N LYS A 32 5.45 16.03 1.72
CA LYS A 32 6.68 15.26 1.49
C LYS A 32 6.41 13.76 1.51
N TYR A 33 7.17 13.00 0.72
CA TYR A 33 7.12 11.54 0.68
C TYR A 33 8.51 10.93 0.92
N GLN A 34 8.67 10.09 1.94
CA GLN A 34 9.98 9.53 2.33
C GLN A 34 9.98 7.99 2.46
N PRO A 35 11.11 7.31 2.20
CA PRO A 35 11.24 5.88 2.45
C PRO A 35 11.56 5.59 3.92
N PHE A 36 10.86 4.60 4.50
CA PHE A 36 11.05 4.09 5.86
C PHE A 36 11.46 2.61 5.79
N LYS A 37 12.76 2.33 5.89
CA LYS A 37 13.30 0.97 5.87
C LYS A 37 12.99 0.29 7.20
N ILE A 38 12.06 -0.66 7.18
CA ILE A 38 11.63 -1.40 8.38
C ILE A 38 11.72 -2.88 8.05
N GLU A 39 12.65 -3.60 8.68
CA GLU A 39 12.83 -5.04 8.45
C GLU A 39 11.71 -5.88 9.09
N ASN A 40 11.32 -5.51 10.31
CA ASN A 40 10.28 -6.17 11.07
C ASN A 40 9.17 -5.16 11.41
N LEU A 41 7.99 -5.34 10.82
CA LEU A 41 6.84 -4.49 11.12
C LEU A 41 6.17 -4.98 12.40
N THR A 42 6.04 -4.09 13.38
CA THR A 42 5.37 -4.32 14.68
C THR A 42 4.29 -3.28 14.91
N THR A 43 3.39 -3.51 15.88
CA THR A 43 2.40 -2.51 16.33
C THR A 43 3.08 -1.19 16.69
N GLU A 44 4.13 -1.21 17.52
CA GLU A 44 4.90 -0.03 17.91
C GLU A 44 5.50 0.73 16.70
N SER A 45 5.98 -0.01 15.69
CA SER A 45 6.49 0.60 14.46
C SER A 45 5.39 1.36 13.72
N VAL A 46 4.21 0.75 13.62
CA VAL A 46 3.04 1.39 12.98
C VAL A 46 2.57 2.58 13.78
N ASP A 47 2.46 2.47 15.10
CA ASP A 47 2.04 3.55 16.01
C ASP A 47 2.95 4.78 15.90
N THR A 48 4.26 4.55 15.84
CA THR A 48 5.25 5.61 15.61
C THR A 48 5.04 6.30 14.27
N LEU A 49 4.81 5.51 13.21
CA LEU A 49 4.64 6.05 11.85
C LEU A 49 3.33 6.81 11.69
N ILE A 50 2.22 6.32 12.24
CA ILE A 50 0.95 7.02 12.18
C ILE A 50 0.98 8.32 13.00
N ALA A 51 1.77 8.42 14.07
CA ALA A 51 1.92 9.66 14.83
C ALA A 51 2.50 10.78 13.96
N ASP A 52 3.49 10.45 13.10
CA ASP A 52 4.25 11.41 12.30
C ASP A 52 3.74 11.58 10.85
N LEU A 53 2.99 10.60 10.33
CA LEU A 53 2.54 10.54 8.94
C LEU A 53 1.02 10.62 8.80
N ASN A 54 0.58 11.32 7.76
CA ASN A 54 -0.83 11.37 7.32
C ASN A 54 -1.25 10.11 6.53
N GLY A 55 -0.28 9.32 6.08
CA GLY A 55 -0.51 8.06 5.40
C GLY A 55 0.78 7.53 4.79
N PHE A 56 0.79 6.26 4.43
CA PHE A 56 1.97 5.64 3.83
C PHE A 56 1.58 4.44 2.98
N ASN A 57 2.42 4.13 1.99
CA ASN A 57 2.35 2.86 1.30
C ASN A 57 3.10 1.77 2.07
N ILE A 58 2.63 0.54 1.91
CA ILE A 58 3.29 -0.66 2.43
C ILE A 58 3.67 -1.53 1.24
N THR A 59 4.90 -2.03 1.25
CA THR A 59 5.37 -2.99 0.26
C THR A 59 5.97 -4.23 0.92
N ILE A 60 6.52 -5.13 0.10
CA ILE A 60 7.14 -6.38 0.54
C ILE A 60 8.13 -6.11 1.70
N PRO A 61 8.14 -6.96 2.74
CA PRO A 61 7.32 -8.17 2.94
C PRO A 61 6.07 -7.93 3.80
N HIS A 62 5.61 -6.67 3.92
CA HIS A 62 4.71 -6.27 5.01
C HIS A 62 3.24 -6.13 4.63
N LYS A 63 2.90 -6.28 3.35
CA LYS A 63 1.52 -6.08 2.86
C LYS A 63 0.47 -6.95 3.55
N GLU A 64 0.84 -8.14 4.01
CA GLU A 64 -0.02 -9.05 4.78
C GLU A 64 0.19 -8.90 6.30
N LYS A 65 1.40 -8.52 6.73
CA LYS A 65 1.77 -8.52 8.16
C LYS A 65 0.97 -7.51 8.96
N ILE A 66 0.72 -6.32 8.40
CA ILE A 66 -0.02 -5.26 9.09
C ILE A 66 -1.43 -5.68 9.51
N LEU A 67 -2.07 -6.57 8.75
CA LEU A 67 -3.42 -7.06 9.05
C LEU A 67 -3.48 -7.95 10.30
N ASN A 68 -2.33 -8.42 10.79
CA ASN A 68 -2.21 -9.28 11.97
C ASN A 68 -1.66 -8.52 13.19
N LEU A 69 -1.46 -7.20 13.08
CA LEU A 69 -0.99 -6.38 14.19
C LEU A 69 -2.16 -5.95 15.06
N ASP A 70 -1.89 -5.75 16.35
CA ASP A 70 -2.86 -5.26 17.33
C ASP A 70 -3.01 -3.74 17.19
N ILE A 71 -3.71 -3.32 16.14
CA ILE A 71 -4.00 -1.92 15.80
C ILE A 71 -5.48 -1.81 15.38
N ASP A 72 -6.14 -0.72 15.74
CA ASP A 72 -7.52 -0.47 15.30
C ASP A 72 -7.52 0.13 13.89
N PHE A 73 -8.18 -0.54 12.94
CA PHE A 73 -8.29 -0.10 11.56
C PHE A 73 -9.58 -0.57 10.89
N THR A 74 -9.95 0.14 9.83
CA THR A 74 -10.97 -0.31 8.88
C THR A 74 -10.32 -0.73 7.57
N ILE A 75 -10.92 -1.70 6.88
CA ILE A 75 -10.46 -2.20 5.59
C ILE A 75 -11.49 -1.95 4.49
N ASP A 76 -11.03 -1.71 3.27
CA ASP A 76 -11.90 -1.74 2.09
C ASP A 76 -12.24 -3.18 1.66
N GLU A 77 -13.17 -3.31 0.70
CA GLU A 77 -13.58 -4.63 0.19
C GLU A 77 -12.45 -5.39 -0.54
N HIS A 78 -11.45 -4.68 -1.07
CA HIS A 78 -10.34 -5.29 -1.79
C HIS A 78 -9.35 -5.92 -0.81
N VAL A 79 -9.00 -5.21 0.26
CA VAL A 79 -8.19 -5.74 1.36
C VAL A 79 -8.88 -6.94 1.99
N GLN A 80 -10.20 -6.88 2.21
CA GLN A 80 -10.96 -8.00 2.75
C GLN A 80 -10.89 -9.24 1.85
N LYS A 81 -11.01 -9.09 0.53
CA LYS A 81 -10.99 -10.22 -0.42
C LYS A 81 -9.58 -10.74 -0.72
N ILE A 82 -8.58 -9.85 -0.75
CA ILE A 82 -7.20 -10.16 -1.16
C ILE A 82 -6.36 -10.62 0.06
N GLY A 83 -6.68 -10.15 1.27
CA GLY A 83 -5.87 -10.39 2.47
C GLY A 83 -4.54 -9.63 2.46
N SER A 84 -4.47 -8.49 1.77
CA SER A 84 -3.24 -7.72 1.57
C SER A 84 -3.54 -6.24 1.39
N THR A 85 -2.75 -5.36 1.99
CA THR A 85 -2.86 -3.90 1.83
C THR A 85 -1.55 -3.29 1.32
N ASN A 86 -1.65 -2.27 0.49
CA ASN A 86 -0.50 -1.50 -0.01
C ASN A 86 -0.57 -0.01 0.37
N THR A 87 -1.65 0.43 1.02
CA THR A 87 -1.93 1.84 1.29
C THR A 87 -2.63 1.99 2.63
N VAL A 88 -2.02 2.80 3.50
CA VAL A 88 -2.54 3.18 4.81
C VAL A 88 -2.83 4.67 4.79
N LYS A 89 -4.04 5.03 5.19
CA LYS A 89 -4.48 6.41 5.33
C LYS A 89 -4.82 6.66 6.79
N ARG A 90 -4.25 7.71 7.36
CA ARG A 90 -4.65 8.22 8.66
C ARG A 90 -5.66 9.34 8.46
N THR A 91 -6.78 9.25 9.16
CA THR A 91 -7.70 10.35 9.40
C THR A 91 -7.58 10.78 10.87
N ASP A 92 -8.27 11.85 11.27
CA ASP A 92 -8.12 12.43 12.61
C ASP A 92 -8.24 11.38 13.73
N ASP A 93 -9.13 10.40 13.55
CA ASP A 93 -9.43 9.39 14.58
C ASP A 93 -9.26 7.93 14.11
N LYS A 94 -8.91 7.67 12.85
CA LYS A 94 -8.96 6.31 12.29
C LYS A 94 -7.85 5.99 11.30
N ILE A 95 -7.47 4.71 11.28
CA ILE A 95 -6.60 4.10 10.27
C ILE A 95 -7.49 3.37 9.27
N GLU A 96 -7.31 3.69 7.99
CA GLU A 96 -7.99 3.02 6.88
C GLU A 96 -6.94 2.31 6.00
N LEU A 97 -7.17 1.03 5.71
CA LEU A 97 -6.31 0.19 4.88
C LEU A 97 -6.98 -0.07 3.52
N PHE A 98 -6.21 0.15 2.46
CA PHE A 98 -6.67 -0.02 1.08
C PHE A 98 -5.74 -0.93 0.28
N ASN A 99 -6.26 -1.48 -0.82
CA ASN A 99 -5.45 -2.15 -1.83
C ASN A 99 -5.70 -1.55 -3.21
N THR A 100 -4.74 -0.76 -3.69
CA THR A 100 -4.85 -0.08 -4.99
C THR A 100 -4.22 -0.87 -6.15
N ASP A 101 -3.61 -2.03 -5.90
CA ASP A 101 -2.95 -2.83 -6.94
C ASP A 101 -3.99 -3.42 -7.91
N PHE A 102 -5.13 -3.88 -7.40
CA PHE A 102 -6.22 -4.44 -8.21
C PHE A 102 -6.83 -3.40 -9.16
N GLU A 103 -7.17 -2.23 -8.63
CA GLU A 103 -7.72 -1.13 -9.41
C GLU A 103 -6.68 -0.61 -10.43
N GLY A 104 -5.43 -0.44 -9.99
CA GLY A 104 -4.33 0.00 -10.85
C GLY A 104 -4.10 -0.93 -12.04
N PHE A 105 -4.14 -2.26 -11.82
CA PHE A 105 -4.01 -3.24 -12.89
C PHE A 105 -5.20 -3.21 -13.86
N THR A 106 -6.42 -3.13 -13.33
CA THR A 106 -7.64 -3.05 -14.14
C THR A 106 -7.66 -1.78 -15.01
N LEU A 107 -7.28 -0.64 -14.44
CA LEU A 107 -7.14 0.62 -15.16
C LEU A 107 -6.07 0.54 -16.25
N PHE A 108 -4.93 -0.09 -15.96
CA PHE A 108 -3.87 -0.31 -16.95
C PHE A 108 -4.39 -1.10 -18.16
N LEU A 109 -5.05 -2.24 -17.94
CA LEU A 109 -5.62 -3.06 -19.01
C LEU A 109 -6.61 -2.28 -19.87
N LYS A 110 -7.50 -1.52 -19.23
CA LYS A 110 -8.44 -0.63 -19.92
C LYS A 110 -7.71 0.41 -20.77
N LYS A 111 -6.65 1.03 -20.23
CA LYS A 111 -5.87 2.06 -20.92
C LYS A 111 -5.13 1.54 -22.15
N ILE A 112 -4.68 0.29 -22.13
CA ILE A 112 -4.06 -0.37 -23.29
C ILE A 112 -5.08 -1.06 -24.21
N GLY A 113 -6.38 -0.97 -23.90
CA GLY A 113 -7.45 -1.59 -24.68
C GLY A 113 -7.41 -3.13 -24.68
N TYR A 114 -6.86 -3.75 -23.63
CA TYR A 114 -6.70 -5.20 -23.56
C TYR A 114 -7.84 -5.86 -22.77
N ASP A 115 -8.62 -6.70 -23.46
CA ASP A 115 -9.70 -7.49 -22.85
C ASP A 115 -9.21 -8.87 -22.42
N LEU A 116 -9.50 -9.25 -21.17
CA LEU A 116 -9.17 -10.55 -20.60
C LEU A 116 -10.27 -11.62 -20.83
N ASN A 117 -11.45 -11.23 -21.32
CA ASN A 117 -12.58 -12.14 -21.48
C ASN A 117 -12.23 -13.34 -22.37
N LYS A 118 -12.57 -14.55 -21.89
CA LYS A 118 -12.39 -15.83 -22.60
C LYS A 118 -10.94 -16.14 -23.00
N LYS A 119 -9.96 -15.58 -22.29
CA LYS A 119 -8.53 -15.89 -22.49
C LYS A 119 -8.01 -16.81 -21.38
N ASN A 120 -7.01 -17.62 -21.72
CA ASN A 120 -6.23 -18.36 -20.72
C ASN A 120 -5.15 -17.43 -20.15
N ILE A 121 -5.06 -17.33 -18.83
CA ILE A 121 -4.15 -16.44 -18.13
C ILE A 121 -3.20 -17.28 -17.27
N LEU A 122 -1.90 -17.08 -17.43
CA LEU A 122 -0.87 -17.61 -16.54
C LEU A 122 -0.39 -16.49 -15.62
N ILE A 123 -0.56 -16.67 -14.32
CA ILE A 123 -0.03 -15.75 -13.31
C ILE A 123 1.24 -16.35 -12.71
N LEU A 124 2.35 -15.63 -12.81
CA LEU A 124 3.64 -16.04 -12.24
C LEU A 124 3.86 -15.35 -10.90
N GLY A 125 3.88 -16.12 -9.82
CA GLY A 125 4.12 -15.62 -8.47
C GLY A 125 3.36 -16.43 -7.41
N LYS A 126 3.69 -16.25 -6.13
CA LYS A 126 2.90 -16.82 -5.02
C LYS A 126 1.69 -15.93 -4.78
N TRP A 127 0.51 -16.38 -5.21
CA TRP A 127 -0.79 -15.74 -4.94
C TRP A 127 -1.55 -16.40 -3.78
N TRP A 128 -1.10 -17.56 -3.31
CA TRP A 128 -1.85 -18.39 -2.36
C TRP A 128 -1.21 -18.31 -0.97
N LYS A 129 -1.85 -17.60 -0.04
CA LYS A 129 -1.67 -17.82 1.42
C LYS A 129 -2.86 -17.43 2.30
N PHE A 130 -3.96 -16.91 1.76
CA PHE A 130 -5.21 -16.75 2.53
C PHE A 130 -6.32 -17.66 2.00
N GLN A 131 -6.16 -18.95 2.27
CA GLN A 131 -7.27 -19.87 2.53
C GLN A 131 -6.85 -20.74 3.70
N SER A 132 -7.26 -20.36 4.91
CA SER A 132 -7.31 -21.28 6.06
C SER A 132 -8.09 -20.64 7.21
N ASN A 133 -9.41 -20.80 7.18
CA ASN A 133 -10.23 -21.52 8.17
C ASN A 133 -11.68 -21.05 8.09
#